data_AF-A0A958XJ00-F1
#
_entry.id   AF-A0A958XJ00-F1
#
_cell.length_a   1.000
_cell.length_b   1.000
_cell.length_c   1.000
_cell.angle_alpha   90.00
_cell.angle_beta   90.00
_cell.angle_gamma   90.00
#
_symmetry.space_group_name_H-M   'P 1'
#
loop_
_entity.id
_entity.type
_entity.pdbx_description
1 polymer ?
#
loop_
_entity_poly.entity_id
_entity_poly.type
_entity_poly.pdbx_seq_one_letter_code
_entity_poly.pdbx_strand_id
1 'polypeptide(L)' 'MEIIFLLILISLLVAAGFLLAYLWAAKSGQFDDDYTPSVRMLFDNELVEPETGTEEQTSK' A
#
# COMPACT_ATOMS: atom_id res chain seq x y z
N MET A 1 -4.52 9.54 -45.16
CA MET A 1 -3.82 10.37 -44.13
C MET A 1 -4.69 10.63 -42.91
N GLU A 2 -6.02 10.59 -43.01
CA GLU A 2 -6.93 10.84 -41.88
C GLU A 2 -6.81 9.86 -40.70
N ILE A 3 -6.52 8.58 -40.99
CA ILE A 3 -6.30 7.56 -39.95
C ILE A 3 -5.18 7.98 -38.98
N ILE A 4 -4.14 8.67 -39.45
CA ILE A 4 -3.00 9.06 -38.60
C ILE A 4 -3.46 10.04 -37.52
N PHE A 5 -4.33 11.00 -37.86
CA PHE A 5 -4.87 11.95 -36.88
C PHE A 5 -5.76 11.26 -35.85
N LEU A 6 -6.57 10.29 -36.26
CA LEU A 6 -7.39 9.48 -35.34
C LEU A 6 -6.52 8.68 -34.36
N LEU A 7 -5.47 8.03 -34.87
CA LEU A 7 -4.54 7.25 -34.05
C LEU A 7 -3.79 8.13 -33.04
N ILE A 8 -3.38 9.34 -33.46
CA ILE A 8 -2.74 10.31 -32.55
C ILE A 8 -3.70 10.68 -31.42
N LEU A 9 -4.96 11.02 -31.73
CA LEU A 9 -5.95 11.37 -30.71
C LEU A 9 -6.16 10.22 -29.70
N ILE A 10 -6.33 9.00 -30.19
CA ILE A 10 -6.52 7.81 -29.35
C ILE A 10 -5.28 7.59 -28.47
N SER A 11 -4.08 7.68 -29.04
CA SER A 11 -2.83 7.50 -28.28
C SER A 11 -2.68 8.54 -27.16
N LEU A 12 -3.07 9.78 -27.41
CA LEU A 12 -3.02 10.86 -26.43
C LEU A 12 -4.03 10.65 -25.30
N LEU A 13 -5.25 10.19 -25.61
CA LEU A 13 -6.25 9.84 -24.61
C LEU A 13 -5.78 8.69 -23.72
N VAL A 14 -5.20 7.65 -24.31
CA VAL A 14 -4.63 6.52 -23.55
C VAL A 14 -3.50 6.99 -22.65
N ALA A 15 -2.53 7.77 -23.18
CA ALA A 15 -1.42 8.30 -22.40
C ALA A 15 -1.90 9.20 -21.24
N ALA A 16 -2.86 10.08 -21.49
CA ALA A 16 -3.46 10.92 -20.46
C ALA A 16 -4.20 10.09 -19.40
N GLY A 17 -4.92 9.03 -19.82
CA GLY A 17 -5.58 8.10 -18.90
C GLY A 17 -4.60 7.39 -17.98
N PHE A 18 -3.50 6.87 -18.53
CA PHE A 18 -2.43 6.26 -17.74
C PHE A 18 -1.77 7.26 -16.79
N LEU A 19 -1.52 8.49 -17.24
CA LEU A 19 -0.94 9.53 -16.40
C LEU A 19 -1.87 9.90 -15.22
N LEU A 20 -3.17 10.07 -15.47
CA LEU A 20 -4.15 10.36 -14.41
C LEU A 20 -4.27 9.21 -13.42
N ALA A 21 -4.31 7.96 -13.90
CA ALA A 21 -4.33 6.79 -13.04
C ALA A 21 -3.06 6.70 -12.18
N TYR A 22 -1.88 6.97 -12.76
CA TYR A 22 -0.62 7.03 -12.04
C TYR A 22 -0.62 8.11 -10.95
N LEU A 23 -1.04 9.32 -11.28
CA LEU A 23 -1.09 10.42 -10.30
C LEU A 23 -2.08 10.14 -9.17
N TRP A 24 -3.21 9.50 -9.47
CA TRP A 24 -4.18 9.08 -8.46
C TRP A 24 -3.59 8.03 -7.51
N ALA A 25 -2.95 6.98 -8.06
CA ALA A 25 -2.27 5.94 -7.29
C ALA A 25 -1.13 6.48 -6.42
N ALA A 26 -0.33 7.39 -6.97
CA ALA A 26 0.76 8.06 -6.26
C ALA A 26 0.23 8.94 -5.11
N LYS A 27 -0.92 9.61 -5.31
CA LYS A 27 -1.56 10.40 -4.26
C LYS A 27 -2.27 9.54 -3.21
N SER A 28 -2.79 8.37 -3.58
CA SER A 28 -3.52 7.49 -2.66
C SER A 28 -2.63 6.70 -1.71
N GLY A 29 -1.31 6.91 -1.72
CA GLY A 29 -0.39 6.22 -0.83
C GLY A 29 -0.26 4.73 -1.13
N GLN A 30 -0.57 4.29 -2.37
CA GLN A 30 -0.46 2.88 -2.74
C GLN A 30 0.98 2.36 -2.61
N PHE A 31 1.96 3.26 -2.68
CA PHE A 31 3.38 2.96 -2.58
C PHE A 31 3.95 3.11 -1.16
N ASP A 32 3.11 3.41 -0.15
CA ASP A 32 3.56 3.66 1.22
C ASP A 32 3.75 2.36 2.03
N ASP A 33 3.38 1.20 1.48
CA ASP A 33 3.61 -0.12 2.09
C ASP A 33 5.05 -0.61 1.82
N ASP A 34 6.02 0.10 2.38
CA ASP A 34 7.45 -0.22 2.29
C ASP A 34 7.87 -1.38 3.24
N TYR A 35 7.00 -1.75 4.18
CA TYR A 35 7.23 -2.82 5.16
C TYR A 35 6.21 -3.95 4.96
N THR A 36 6.58 -4.88 4.08
CA THR A 36 5.75 -6.02 3.71
C THR A 36 5.35 -6.85 4.95
N PRO A 37 4.08 -7.31 5.05
CA PRO A 37 3.60 -8.12 6.18
C PRO A 37 4.42 -9.39 6.44
N SER A 38 5.12 -9.91 5.42
CA SER A 38 6.03 -11.05 5.54
C SER A 38 7.23 -10.76 6.45
N VAL A 39 7.74 -9.53 6.48
CA VAL A 39 8.86 -9.13 7.34
C VAL A 39 8.38 -8.98 8.78
N ARG A 40 7.21 -8.36 8.98
CA ARG A 40 6.55 -8.24 10.29
C ARG A 40 6.35 -9.61 10.95
N MET A 41 5.84 -10.59 10.20
CA MET A 41 5.61 -11.95 10.69
C MET A 41 6.89 -12.69 11.12
N LEU A 42 8.06 -12.35 10.55
CA LEU A 42 9.34 -12.96 10.95
C LEU A 42 9.81 -12.46 12.33
N PHE A 43 9.52 -11.21 12.69
CA PHE A 43 9.99 -10.57 13.92
C PHE A 43 8.92 -10.49 15.02
N ASP A 44 7.65 -10.69 14.70
CA ASP A 44 6.54 -10.76 15.67
C ASP A 44 6.69 -11.93 16.67
N ASN A 45 7.52 -12.94 16.37
CA ASN A 45 7.76 -14.09 17.26
C ASN A 45 8.88 -13.87 18.30
N GLU A 46 9.55 -12.71 18.31
CA GLU A 46 10.71 -12.47 19.17
C GLU A 46 10.38 -11.72 20.48
N LEU A 47 9.14 -11.26 20.66
CA LEU A 47 8.69 -10.62 21.90
C LEU A 47 7.82 -11.57 22.73
N VAL A 48 8.46 -12.56 23.35
CA VAL A 48 7.90 -13.20 24.55
C VAL A 48 8.25 -12.30 25.72
N GLU A 49 7.29 -11.46 26.16
CA GLU A 49 7.40 -10.81 27.47
C GLU A 49 7.44 -11.91 28.55
N PRO A 50 8.38 -11.84 29.51
CA PRO A 50 8.32 -12.71 30.68
C PRO A 50 7.12 -12.28 31.54
N GLU A 51 6.06 -13.08 31.48
CA GLU A 51 4.96 -13.14 32.44
C GLU A 51 5.51 -13.29 33.87
N THR A 52 5.77 -12.20 34.58
CA THR A 52 5.78 -12.16 36.06
C THR A 52 5.43 -10.76 36.55
N GLY A 53 4.15 -10.41 36.45
CA GLY A 53 3.53 -9.29 37.15
C GLY A 53 2.62 -9.81 38.26
N THR A 54 3.13 -9.71 39.48
CA THR A 54 2.49 -9.98 40.78
C THR A 54 1.05 -9.50 40.92
N GLU A 55 0.25 -10.39 41.50
CA GLU A 55 -0.94 -10.20 42.35
C GLU A 55 -1.45 -8.75 42.56
N GLU A 56 -2.67 -8.44 42.12
CA GLU A 56 -3.68 -7.78 42.95
C GLU A 56 -5.07 -7.72 42.28
N GLN A 57 -6.11 -7.95 43.09
CA GLN A 57 -7.54 -7.64 42.90
C GLN A 57 -8.43 -8.66 42.15
N THR A 58 -9.18 -9.46 42.91
CA THR A 58 -10.57 -9.08 43.22
C THR A 58 -11.07 -9.76 44.51
N SER A 59 -11.32 -8.91 45.50
CA SER A 59 -12.28 -9.11 46.59
C SER A 59 -13.69 -9.29 46.03
N LYS A 60 -14.23 -10.51 46.10
CA LYS A 60 -15.58 -10.86 46.58
C LYS A 60 -15.89 -12.34 46.40
#